data_AF-A0A7L5C7Y7-F1
#
_entry.id   AF-A0A7L5C7Y7-F1
#
_cell.length_a   1.000
_cell.length_b   1.000
_cell.length_c   1.000
_cell.angle_alpha   90.00
_cell.angle_beta   90.00
_cell.angle_gamma   90.00
#
_symmetry.space_group_name_H-M   'P 1'
#
loop_
_entity.id
_entity.type
_entity.pdbx_description
1 polymer ?
#
loop_
_entity_poly.entity_id
_entity_poly.type
_entity_poly.pdbx_seq_one_letter_code
_entity_poly.pdbx_strand_id
1 'polypeptide(L)'
;MKKIILTFSLLVLGSSLALAMSSDKPVTTTKQEQSSNCAKDKAQHKLVNIYTKEDEASKVTGHITFKNQDNYNVFYCKNTGWCEVVNKTNGDTGWVSLDQLKQAQQKYASYMQKKDTIKKLVEYTAVQDQKIAQLHAMMIQMQKEFANVLQQQQAQINQLSKAYYYQ
;
A
#
# COMPACT_ATOMS: atom_id res chain seq x y z
N MET A 1 -5.19 44.46 -49.08
CA MET A 1 -6.28 43.71 -48.42
C MET A 1 -6.29 42.25 -48.89
N LYS A 2 -6.03 41.28 -47.99
CA LYS A 2 -6.75 39.99 -47.87
C LYS A 2 -6.14 39.08 -46.79
N LYS A 3 -6.86 39.04 -45.65
CA LYS A 3 -7.18 37.92 -44.74
C LYS A 3 -6.03 37.17 -44.05
N ILE A 4 -5.71 37.61 -42.83
CA ILE A 4 -5.08 36.79 -41.78
C ILE A 4 -6.18 35.89 -41.20
N ILE A 5 -6.03 34.58 -41.32
CA ILE A 5 -6.94 33.61 -40.68
C ILE A 5 -6.42 33.38 -39.27
N LEU A 6 -7.10 34.00 -38.31
CA LEU A 6 -6.89 33.87 -36.88
C LEU A 6 -7.60 32.61 -36.40
N THR A 7 -6.90 31.48 -36.36
CA THR A 7 -7.44 30.24 -35.77
C THR A 7 -7.32 30.29 -34.25
N PHE A 8 -8.41 30.73 -33.61
CA PHE A 8 -8.71 30.50 -32.20
C PHE A 8 -8.91 28.99 -31.98
N SER A 9 -7.90 28.29 -31.46
CA SER A 9 -8.10 26.96 -30.87
C SER A 9 -8.38 27.14 -29.38
N LEU A 10 -9.68 27.29 -29.08
CA LEU A 10 -10.26 27.21 -27.74
C LEU A 10 -10.27 25.74 -27.32
N LEU A 11 -9.31 25.31 -26.50
CA LEU A 11 -9.32 23.99 -25.87
C LEU A 11 -9.92 24.13 -24.46
N VAL A 12 -11.25 24.11 -24.41
CA VAL A 12 -12.04 23.99 -23.17
C VAL A 12 -12.42 22.53 -23.01
N LEU A 13 -11.56 21.76 -22.34
CA LEU A 13 -11.82 20.46 -21.72
C LEU A 13 -10.76 20.37 -20.59
N GLY A 14 -11.07 20.23 -19.31
CA GLY A 14 -12.25 19.82 -18.60
C GLY A 14 -11.77 19.33 -17.23
N SER A 15 -12.61 19.49 -16.20
CA SER A 15 -12.48 18.87 -14.87
C SER A 15 -11.18 19.13 -14.10
N SER A 16 -11.18 20.20 -13.31
CA SER A 16 -10.34 20.35 -12.13
C SER A 16 -10.57 19.17 -11.15
N LEU A 17 -9.75 18.13 -11.26
CA LEU A 17 -9.45 17.27 -10.12
C LEU A 17 -8.69 18.13 -9.12
N ALA A 18 -9.42 18.66 -8.13
CA ALA A 18 -8.81 19.24 -6.94
C ALA A 18 -8.12 18.11 -6.18
N LEU A 19 -6.88 17.79 -6.57
CA LEU A 19 -5.94 17.16 -5.68
C LEU A 19 -5.60 18.21 -4.64
N ALA A 20 -6.16 18.03 -3.43
CA ALA A 20 -5.72 18.75 -2.25
C ALA A 20 -4.23 18.43 -2.05
N MET A 21 -3.35 19.26 -2.62
CA MET A 21 -1.94 19.24 -2.32
C MET A 21 -1.79 19.73 -0.88
N SER A 22 -1.56 18.77 0.01
CA SER A 22 -1.10 19.01 1.37
C SER A 22 0.17 19.85 1.27
N SER A 23 0.16 20.95 2.02
CA SER A 23 1.11 22.05 1.92
C SER A 23 2.58 21.63 1.91
N ASP A 24 3.31 22.20 0.95
CA ASP A 24 4.76 22.18 0.85
C ASP A 24 5.40 22.59 2.18
N LYS A 25 5.79 21.60 2.96
CA LYS A 25 7.00 21.70 3.77
C LYS A 25 7.97 20.68 3.19
N PRO A 26 9.22 21.07 2.91
CA PRO A 26 10.23 20.12 2.47
C PRO A 26 10.34 19.04 3.54
N VAL A 27 10.00 17.81 3.20
CA VAL A 27 10.27 16.65 4.04
C VAL A 27 11.78 16.48 4.03
N THR A 28 12.44 17.11 5.00
CA THR A 28 13.68 16.61 5.54
C THR A 28 13.38 15.20 6.03
N THR A 29 13.81 14.21 5.25
CA THR A 29 13.83 12.81 5.65
C THR A 29 14.91 12.62 6.72
N THR A 30 14.69 13.21 7.90
CA THR A 30 15.23 12.61 9.12
C THR A 30 14.55 11.27 9.24
N LYS A 31 15.34 10.19 9.10
CA LYS A 31 15.00 8.85 9.56
C LYS A 31 14.73 8.94 11.06
N GLN A 32 13.56 9.42 11.42
CA GLN A 32 13.05 9.29 12.76
C GLN A 32 12.71 7.81 12.84
N GLU A 33 13.61 7.06 13.47
CA GLU A 33 13.28 5.77 14.06
C GLU A 33 12.04 6.02 14.92
N GLN A 34 10.88 5.79 14.31
CA GLN A 34 9.64 5.66 15.01
C GLN A 34 9.84 4.35 15.76
N SER A 35 10.45 4.45 16.95
CA SER A 35 10.46 3.38 17.94
C SER A 35 9.00 3.19 18.28
N SER A 36 8.31 2.39 17.46
CA SER A 36 7.03 1.87 17.83
C SER A 36 7.33 1.09 19.10
N ASN A 37 6.88 1.64 20.22
CA ASN A 37 6.57 0.87 21.40
C ASN A 37 5.38 -0.04 21.05
N CYS A 38 5.55 -0.88 20.03
CA CYS A 38 4.83 -2.13 19.90
C CYS A 38 5.36 -2.96 21.06
N ALA A 39 4.75 -2.77 22.23
CA ALA A 39 4.84 -3.71 23.32
C ALA A 39 4.72 -5.10 22.68
N LYS A 40 5.79 -5.90 22.80
CA LYS A 40 5.87 -7.25 22.27
C LYS A 40 4.85 -8.09 23.01
N ASP A 41 3.58 -7.94 22.64
CA ASP A 41 2.53 -8.84 23.04
C ASP A 41 2.85 -10.16 22.36
N LYS A 42 3.55 -11.01 23.10
CA LYS A 42 3.84 -12.41 22.74
C LYS A 42 2.56 -13.19 22.41
N ALA A 43 1.38 -12.61 22.68
CA ALA A 43 0.06 -13.11 22.34
C ALA A 43 -0.35 -12.97 20.86
N GLN A 44 0.32 -12.12 20.03
CA GLN A 44 -0.15 -11.85 18.66
C GLN A 44 -0.06 -13.04 17.69
N HIS A 45 0.61 -14.13 18.07
CA HIS A 45 0.74 -15.32 17.23
C HIS A 45 0.05 -16.56 17.79
N LYS A 46 -0.70 -16.44 18.89
CA LYS A 46 -1.43 -17.56 19.48
C LYS A 46 -2.67 -17.88 18.65
N LEU A 47 -2.81 -19.15 18.26
CA LEU A 47 -3.97 -19.67 17.55
C LEU A 47 -4.95 -20.29 18.54
N VAL A 48 -4.54 -21.35 19.22
CA VAL A 48 -5.40 -22.11 20.13
C VAL A 48 -4.62 -22.58 21.36
N ASN A 49 -5.32 -22.74 22.47
CA ASN A 49 -4.78 -23.38 23.67
C ASN A 49 -4.92 -24.91 23.54
N ILE A 50 -3.98 -25.64 24.14
CA ILE A 50 -4.04 -27.09 24.31
C ILE A 50 -4.34 -27.37 25.77
N TYR A 51 -5.36 -28.17 26.02
CA TYR A 51 -5.95 -28.44 27.33
C TYR A 51 -5.68 -29.89 27.75
N THR A 52 -5.59 -30.15 29.06
CA THR A 52 -5.50 -31.52 29.58
C THR A 52 -6.79 -32.32 29.39
N LYS A 53 -7.94 -31.64 29.34
CA LYS A 53 -9.27 -32.25 29.20
C LYS A 53 -10.11 -31.45 28.19
N GLU A 54 -11.23 -32.02 27.79
CA GLU A 54 -12.24 -31.41 26.91
C GLU A 54 -13.06 -30.33 27.62
N ASP A 55 -12.38 -29.40 28.27
CA ASP A 55 -12.98 -28.33 29.05
C ASP A 55 -12.06 -27.11 29.02
N GLU A 56 -12.61 -25.95 28.69
CA GLU A 56 -11.86 -24.68 28.65
C GLU A 56 -11.41 -24.22 30.04
N ALA A 57 -12.06 -24.71 31.11
CA ALA A 57 -11.64 -24.48 32.50
C ALA A 57 -10.49 -25.42 32.93
N SER A 58 -10.15 -26.42 32.11
CA SER A 58 -9.06 -27.34 32.43
C SER A 58 -7.69 -26.70 32.23
N LYS A 59 -6.66 -27.34 32.79
CA LYS A 59 -5.30 -26.82 32.74
C LYS A 59 -4.79 -26.78 31.30
N VAL A 60 -4.31 -25.61 30.89
CA VAL A 60 -3.62 -25.44 29.62
C VAL A 60 -2.22 -26.06 29.71
N THR A 61 -1.95 -27.04 28.85
CA THR A 61 -0.65 -27.73 28.74
C THR A 61 0.28 -27.06 27.73
N GLY A 62 -0.29 -26.32 26.77
CA GLY A 62 0.48 -25.66 25.74
C GLY A 62 -0.36 -24.75 24.85
N HIS A 63 0.28 -24.21 23.84
CA HIS A 63 -0.37 -23.34 22.86
C HIS A 63 0.13 -23.68 21.45
N ILE A 64 -0.81 -23.69 20.51
CA ILE A 64 -0.51 -23.70 19.08
C ILE A 64 -0.45 -22.25 18.62
N THR A 65 0.60 -21.93 17.89
CA THR A 65 0.93 -20.63 17.31
C THR A 65 1.22 -20.80 15.84
N PHE A 66 1.24 -19.70 15.08
CA PHE A 66 1.64 -19.74 13.66
C PHE A 66 3.01 -20.38 13.42
N LYS A 67 3.93 -20.31 14.39
CA LYS A 67 5.30 -20.81 14.22
C LYS A 67 5.45 -22.31 14.48
N ASN A 68 4.56 -22.90 15.28
CA ASN A 68 4.65 -24.30 15.70
C ASN A 68 3.44 -25.13 15.30
N GLN A 69 2.49 -24.59 14.53
CA GLN A 69 1.31 -25.32 14.06
C GLN A 69 1.66 -26.60 13.31
N ASP A 70 2.75 -26.59 12.54
CA ASP A 70 3.18 -27.75 11.75
C ASP A 70 3.71 -28.89 12.63
N ASN A 71 4.01 -28.61 13.90
CA ASN A 71 4.45 -29.59 14.89
C ASN A 71 3.27 -30.37 15.49
N TYR A 72 2.02 -30.02 15.19
CA TYR A 72 0.85 -30.69 15.73
C TYR A 72 0.04 -31.37 14.63
N ASN A 73 -0.48 -32.55 14.92
CA ASN A 73 -1.49 -33.23 14.11
C ASN A 73 -2.78 -33.34 14.89
N VAL A 74 -3.91 -33.18 14.22
CA VAL A 74 -5.21 -33.57 14.76
C VAL A 74 -5.32 -35.08 14.60
N PHE A 75 -5.48 -35.80 15.71
CA PHE A 75 -5.64 -37.26 15.71
C PHE A 75 -7.11 -37.65 15.61
N TYR A 76 -7.95 -37.04 16.44
CA TYR A 76 -9.38 -37.38 16.52
C TYR A 76 -10.20 -36.17 16.96
N CYS A 77 -11.41 -36.01 16.43
CA CYS A 77 -12.35 -34.98 16.87
C CYS A 77 -13.65 -35.63 17.34
N LYS A 78 -14.11 -35.23 18.52
CA LYS A 78 -15.40 -35.63 19.06
C LYS A 78 -16.52 -34.73 18.55
N ASN A 79 -17.72 -35.27 18.54
CA ASN A 79 -18.95 -34.52 18.23
C ASN A 79 -19.25 -33.40 19.24
N THR A 80 -18.53 -33.36 20.37
CA THR A 80 -18.59 -32.29 21.38
C THR A 80 -17.85 -31.02 20.97
N GLY A 81 -17.20 -30.99 19.80
CA GLY A 81 -16.44 -29.84 19.33
C GLY A 81 -15.02 -29.77 19.89
N TRP A 82 -14.52 -30.88 20.44
CA TRP A 82 -13.15 -31.01 20.94
C TRP A 82 -12.34 -31.96 20.07
N CYS A 83 -11.10 -31.57 19.78
CA CYS A 83 -10.18 -32.38 19.00
C CYS A 83 -8.95 -32.71 19.82
N GLU A 84 -8.55 -33.98 19.81
CA GLU A 84 -7.26 -34.40 20.32
C GLU A 84 -6.18 -34.07 19.29
N VAL A 85 -5.15 -33.37 19.76
CA VAL A 85 -3.96 -33.05 19.00
C VAL A 85 -2.76 -33.77 19.59
N VAL A 86 -1.85 -34.15 18.71
CA VAL A 86 -0.60 -34.83 19.06
C VAL A 86 0.56 -33.98 18.58
N ASN A 87 1.50 -33.69 19.48
CA ASN A 87 2.75 -33.04 19.15
C ASN A 87 3.69 -34.06 18.50
N LYS A 88 4.09 -33.81 17.25
CA LYS A 88 4.96 -34.68 16.45
C LYS A 88 6.36 -34.84 17.03
N THR A 89 6.82 -33.86 17.81
CA THR A 89 8.21 -33.83 18.31
C THR A 89 8.38 -34.76 19.51
N ASN A 90 7.41 -34.81 20.42
CA ASN A 90 7.52 -35.56 21.68
C ASN A 90 6.39 -36.57 21.92
N GLY A 91 5.37 -36.60 21.06
CA GLY A 91 4.22 -37.50 21.18
C GLY A 91 3.18 -37.05 22.21
N ASP A 92 3.36 -35.89 22.86
CA ASP A 92 2.41 -35.39 23.86
C ASP A 92 1.05 -35.13 23.21
N THR A 93 -0.01 -35.54 23.89
CA THR A 93 -1.39 -35.30 23.45
C THR A 93 -2.08 -34.25 24.30
N GLY A 94 -3.12 -33.65 23.74
CA GLY A 94 -3.99 -32.74 24.46
C GLY A 94 -5.20 -32.35 23.63
N TRP A 95 -6.09 -31.57 24.23
CA TRP A 95 -7.38 -31.24 23.63
C TRP A 95 -7.40 -29.78 23.17
N VAL A 96 -7.93 -29.54 21.98
CA VAL A 96 -8.18 -28.20 21.44
C VAL A 96 -9.66 -28.04 21.13
N SER A 97 -10.19 -26.85 21.38
CA SER A 97 -11.56 -26.50 21.01
C SER A 97 -11.62 -26.20 19.50
N LEU A 98 -12.55 -26.86 18.81
CA LEU A 98 -12.80 -26.66 17.39
C LEU A 98 -13.27 -25.23 17.10
N ASP A 99 -14.02 -24.63 18.03
CA ASP A 99 -14.49 -23.25 17.88
C ASP A 99 -13.33 -22.25 17.98
N GLN A 100 -12.39 -22.48 18.91
CA GLN A 100 -11.15 -21.70 18.95
C GLN A 100 -10.34 -21.87 17.67
N LEU A 101 -10.29 -23.08 17.11
CA LEU A 101 -9.57 -23.36 15.86
C LEU A 101 -10.21 -22.64 14.65
N LYS A 102 -11.53 -22.66 14.54
CA LYS A 102 -12.27 -21.91 13.51
C LYS A 102 -12.04 -20.41 13.64
N GLN A 103 -12.11 -19.86 14.86
CA GLN A 103 -11.84 -18.44 15.10
C GLN A 103 -10.40 -18.07 14.73
N ALA A 104 -9.43 -18.92 15.05
CA ALA A 104 -8.03 -18.71 14.67
C ALA A 104 -7.86 -18.70 13.14
N GLN A 105 -8.52 -19.62 12.43
CA GLN A 105 -8.50 -19.68 10.97
C GLN A 105 -9.11 -18.43 10.33
N GLN A 106 -10.25 -17.95 10.84
CA GLN A 106 -10.88 -16.71 10.36
C GLN A 106 -9.98 -15.48 10.59
N LYS A 107 -9.40 -15.37 11.80
CA LYS A 107 -8.45 -14.30 12.11
C LYS A 107 -7.24 -14.35 11.16
N TYR A 108 -6.69 -15.53 10.90
CA TYR A 108 -5.59 -15.69 9.94
C TYR A 108 -5.97 -15.26 8.52
N ALA A 109 -7.12 -15.69 8.01
CA ALA A 109 -7.59 -15.31 6.69
C ALA A 109 -7.72 -13.79 6.56
N SER A 110 -8.30 -13.13 7.58
CA SER A 110 -8.43 -11.67 7.60
C SER A 110 -7.08 -10.94 7.67
N TYR A 111 -6.11 -11.48 8.41
CA TYR A 111 -4.75 -10.94 8.47
C TYR A 111 -4.04 -11.05 7.12
N MET A 112 -4.15 -12.19 6.44
CA MET A 112 -3.55 -12.40 5.11
C MET A 112 -4.17 -11.47 4.07
N GLN A 113 -5.50 -11.31 4.08
CA GLN A 113 -6.19 -10.35 3.20
C GLN A 113 -5.71 -8.91 3.43
N LYS A 114 -5.56 -8.48 4.68
CA LYS A 114 -5.01 -7.16 5.01
C LYS A 114 -3.58 -7.01 4.50
N LYS A 115 -2.72 -8.03 4.68
CA LYS A 115 -1.34 -8.02 4.19
C LYS A 115 -1.26 -7.88 2.68
N ASP A 116 -2.06 -8.63 1.94
CA ASP A 116 -2.13 -8.54 0.48
C ASP A 116 -2.65 -7.18 0.01
N THR A 117 -3.61 -6.61 0.73
CA THR A 117 -4.15 -5.27 0.46
C THR A 117 -3.08 -4.19 0.65
N ILE A 118 -2.32 -4.26 1.75
CA ILE A 118 -1.19 -3.36 2.01
C ILE A 118 -0.13 -3.50 0.90
N LYS A 119 0.20 -4.73 0.49
CA LYS A 119 1.16 -4.96 -0.60
C LYS A 119 0.71 -4.29 -1.90
N LYS A 120 -0.57 -4.46 -2.28
CA LYS A 120 -1.14 -3.79 -3.45
C LYS A 120 -1.13 -2.26 -3.33
N LEU A 121 -1.39 -1.72 -2.14
CA LEU A 121 -1.28 -0.28 -1.91
C LEU A 121 0.17 0.22 -2.12
N VAL A 122 1.16 -0.50 -1.60
CA VAL A 122 2.58 -0.14 -1.77
C VAL A 122 2.98 -0.18 -3.25
N GLU A 123 2.57 -1.22 -3.98
CA GLU A 123 2.79 -1.31 -5.43
C GLU A 123 2.10 -0.16 -6.18
N TYR A 124 0.85 0.17 -5.82
CA TYR A 124 0.13 1.29 -6.42
C TYR A 124 0.79 2.64 -6.15
N THR A 125 1.28 2.88 -4.93
CA THR A 125 2.02 4.11 -4.60
C THR A 125 3.30 4.24 -5.41
N ALA A 126 4.04 3.15 -5.62
CA ALA A 126 5.25 3.18 -6.45
C ALA A 126 4.94 3.53 -7.92
N VAL A 127 3.83 3.03 -8.47
CA VAL A 127 3.37 3.38 -9.82
C VAL A 127 2.93 4.85 -9.89
N GLN A 128 2.28 5.37 -8.84
CA GLN A 128 1.93 6.79 -8.78
C GLN A 128 3.17 7.69 -8.75
N ASP A 129 4.20 7.35 -7.97
CA ASP A 129 5.45 8.12 -7.92
C ASP A 129 6.14 8.16 -9.29
N GLN A 130 6.15 7.06 -10.04
CA GLN A 130 6.65 7.04 -11.42
C GLN A 130 5.86 7.97 -12.34
N LYS A 131 4.52 7.96 -12.25
CA LYS A 131 3.67 8.84 -13.06
C LYS A 131 3.88 10.31 -12.71
N ILE A 132 4.06 10.63 -11.42
CA ILE A 132 4.38 12.00 -10.97
C ILE A 132 5.72 12.44 -11.54
N ALA A 133 6.76 11.60 -11.48
CA ALA A 133 8.06 11.90 -12.06
C ALA A 133 7.98 12.14 -13.58
N GLN A 134 7.20 11.32 -14.30
CA GLN A 134 6.99 11.48 -15.74
C GLN A 134 6.23 12.78 -16.08
N LEU A 135 5.19 13.11 -15.31
CA LEU A 135 4.46 14.39 -15.45
C LEU A 135 5.39 15.58 -15.19
N HIS A 136 6.25 15.52 -14.18
CA HIS A 136 7.26 16.54 -13.92
C HIS A 136 8.22 16.71 -15.09
N ALA A 137 8.73 15.62 -15.67
CA ALA A 137 9.60 15.67 -16.83
C ALA A 137 8.89 16.28 -18.06
N MET A 138 7.62 15.91 -18.28
CA MET A 138 6.80 16.47 -19.36
C MET A 138 6.57 17.97 -19.17
N MET A 139 6.29 18.44 -17.95
CA MET A 139 6.13 19.87 -17.66
C MET A 139 7.42 20.65 -17.92
N ILE A 140 8.57 20.13 -17.50
CA ILE A 140 9.88 20.77 -17.78
C ILE A 140 10.12 20.87 -19.28
N GLN A 141 9.79 19.82 -20.03
CA GLN A 141 9.95 19.82 -21.49
C GLN A 141 9.02 20.83 -22.16
N MET A 142 7.73 20.87 -21.78
CA MET A 142 6.80 21.89 -22.28
C MET A 142 7.27 23.31 -21.96
N GLN A 143 7.79 23.55 -20.75
CA GLN A 143 8.32 24.87 -20.37
C GLN A 143 9.49 25.28 -21.26
N LYS A 144 10.37 24.33 -21.60
CA LYS A 144 11.51 24.56 -22.49
C LYS A 144 11.06 24.84 -23.93
N GLU A 145 10.10 24.07 -24.43
CA GLU A 145 9.51 24.28 -25.76
C GLU A 145 8.81 25.64 -25.84
N PHE A 146 8.06 26.02 -24.81
CA PHE A 146 7.42 27.31 -24.72
C PHE A 146 8.42 28.47 -24.72
N ALA A 147 9.53 28.36 -23.96
CA ALA A 147 10.60 29.35 -23.96
C ALA A 147 11.24 29.51 -25.36
N ASN A 148 11.47 28.41 -26.07
CA ASN A 148 12.00 28.44 -27.43
C ASN A 148 11.03 29.15 -28.40
N VAL A 149 9.73 28.87 -28.31
CA VAL A 149 8.71 29.52 -29.15
C VAL A 149 8.67 31.02 -28.88
N LEU A 150 8.71 31.44 -27.61
CA LEU A 150 8.77 32.87 -27.25
C LEU A 150 10.03 33.54 -27.81
N GLN A 151 11.19 32.89 -27.73
CA GLN A 151 12.43 33.42 -28.27
C GLN A 151 12.37 33.56 -29.81
N GLN A 152 11.77 32.58 -30.50
CA GLN A 152 11.54 32.66 -31.94
C GLN A 152 10.57 33.79 -32.30
N GLN A 153 9.48 33.96 -31.56
CA GLN A 153 8.56 35.07 -31.76
C GLN A 153 9.24 36.42 -31.54
N GLN A 154 10.06 36.57 -30.49
CA GLN A 154 10.80 37.81 -30.25
C GLN A 154 11.79 38.10 -31.38
N ALA A 155 12.47 37.09 -31.91
CA ALA A 155 13.38 37.25 -33.05
C ALA A 155 12.63 37.70 -34.32
N GLN A 156 11.45 37.13 -34.60
CA GLN A 156 10.60 37.56 -35.71
C GLN A 156 10.12 39.00 -35.54
N ILE A 157 9.66 39.39 -34.34
CA ILE A 157 9.26 40.76 -34.03
C ILE A 157 10.42 41.74 -34.27
N ASN A 158 11.64 41.40 -33.83
CA ASN A 158 12.82 42.23 -34.03
C ASN A 158 13.22 42.36 -35.51
N GLN A 159 13.01 41.31 -36.32
CA GLN A 159 13.24 41.37 -37.77
C GLN A 159 12.18 42.24 -38.47
N LEU A 160 10.91 42.10 -38.09
CA LEU A 160 9.81 42.92 -38.60
C LEU A 160 9.97 44.40 -38.23
N SER A 161 10.38 44.72 -37.00
CA SER A 161 10.60 46.12 -36.60
C SER A 161 11.72 46.76 -37.41
N LYS A 162 12.83 46.05 -37.64
CA LYS A 162 13.92 46.53 -38.51
C LYS A 162 13.45 46.74 -39.94
N ALA A 163 12.66 45.83 -40.51
CA ALA A 163 12.13 45.99 -41.85
C ALA A 163 11.20 47.22 -41.97
N TYR A 164 10.43 47.54 -40.92
CA TYR A 164 9.51 48.68 -40.89
C TYR A 164 10.22 50.04 -40.72
N TYR A 165 11.39 50.09 -40.07
CA TYR A 165 12.16 51.33 -39.84
C TYR A 165 13.07 51.73 -41.01
N TYR A 166 13.33 50.84 -41.95
CA TYR A 166 14.17 51.09 -43.14
C TYR A 166 13.36 51.20 -44.44
N GLN A 167 12.06 51.51 -44.32
CA GLN A 167 11.14 51.78 -45.42
C GLN A 167 10.67 53.23 -45.35
#